data_AF-A0A2B7ZG01-F1
#
_entry.id   AF-A0A2B7ZG01-F1
#
_cell.length_a   1.000
_cell.length_b   1.000
_cell.length_c   1.000
_cell.angle_alpha   90.00
_cell.angle_beta   90.00
_cell.angle_gamma   90.00
#
_symmetry.space_group_name_H-M   'P 1'
#
loop_
_entity.id
_entity.type
_entity.pdbx_description
1 polymer ?
#
loop_
_entity_poly.entity_id
_entity_poly.type
_entity_poly.pdbx_seq_one_letter_code
_entity_poly.pdbx_strand_id
1 'polypeptide(L)'
;MQQSKPVTPQWWPEFISNHCQLLEWQDTLEFLCFTLYYTIAQEPRWPCYQAAELCECAGELIKACRNQSGRLYPLIQPKERGLLESNLRQICQIRHAVAHRLPQTERSMCLKKTLAEATITRLERLIRASASRYHIRSMEWYPVAASREQNCQAVTIELDGPSILSARQMSLGRHTAEATALRASEEGRGQEKHSKKKEKKKEKNQNCQQDERLEQVTEKHEIDRHHNQLEFEDIAIYNRLRRRLEHLQNVLATRARQLEQIQQAKRYEEFALRQLTCISSQGDNDGVSLGFILAVLVVSASLVFYF
;
A
#
# COMPACT_ATOMS: atom_id res chain seq x y z
N MET A 1 21.54 -5.52 45.61
CA MET A 1 21.11 -4.52 44.60
C MET A 1 19.64 -4.75 44.32
N GLN A 2 18.76 -3.91 44.87
CA GLN A 2 17.33 -3.95 44.54
C GLN A 2 17.15 -3.28 43.18
N GLN A 3 16.79 -4.07 42.16
CA GLN A 3 16.35 -3.53 40.89
C GLN A 3 14.98 -2.87 41.12
N SER A 4 14.94 -1.55 41.05
CA SER A 4 13.69 -0.78 41.04
C SER A 4 12.85 -1.22 39.84
N LYS A 5 11.62 -1.68 40.08
CA LYS A 5 10.67 -1.99 39.03
C LYS A 5 10.49 -0.75 38.14
N PRO A 6 10.55 -0.87 36.80
CA PRO A 6 10.27 0.25 35.92
C PRO A 6 8.83 0.68 36.12
N VAL A 7 8.63 1.92 36.59
CA VAL A 7 7.30 2.52 36.70
C VAL A 7 6.88 2.89 35.28
N THR A 8 6.02 2.08 34.67
CA THR A 8 5.37 2.46 33.42
C THR A 8 4.50 3.68 33.69
N PRO A 9 4.58 4.73 32.85
CA PRO A 9 3.73 5.89 33.02
C PRO A 9 2.26 5.48 32.91
N GLN A 10 1.42 6.00 33.81
CA GLN A 10 -0.01 5.63 33.90
C GLN A 10 -0.81 5.87 32.60
N TRP A 11 -0.29 6.70 31.69
CA TRP A 11 -0.89 7.02 30.38
C TRP A 11 -0.49 6.05 29.24
N TRP A 12 0.41 5.10 29.50
CA TRP A 12 0.97 4.21 28.47
C TRP A 12 -0.08 3.26 27.84
N PRO A 13 -1.00 2.62 28.60
CA PRO A 13 -2.01 1.73 28.02
C PRO A 13 -3.01 2.47 27.13
N GLU A 14 -3.45 3.67 27.56
CA GLU A 14 -4.38 4.51 26.79
C GLU A 14 -3.73 5.01 25.50
N PHE A 15 -2.44 5.39 25.56
CA PHE A 15 -1.67 5.77 24.38
C PHE A 15 -1.61 4.64 23.35
N ILE A 16 -1.27 3.41 23.77
CA ILE A 16 -1.21 2.24 22.88
C ILE A 16 -2.57 1.98 22.24
N SER A 17 -3.63 1.91 23.05
CA SER A 17 -4.99 1.66 22.57
C SER A 17 -5.42 2.69 21.51
N ASN A 18 -5.21 3.97 21.79
CA ASN A 18 -5.50 5.05 20.84
C ASN A 18 -4.67 4.93 19.56
N HIS A 19 -3.39 4.56 19.68
CA HIS A 19 -2.51 4.41 18.52
C HIS A 19 -2.94 3.24 17.63
N CYS A 20 -3.25 2.08 18.21
CA CYS A 20 -3.75 0.92 17.48
C CYS A 20 -5.06 1.27 16.73
N GLN A 21 -5.98 1.97 17.39
CA GLN A 21 -7.23 2.40 16.76
C GLN A 21 -7.00 3.36 15.57
N LEU A 22 -6.06 4.29 15.69
CA LEU A 22 -5.68 5.18 14.58
C LEU A 22 -5.04 4.41 13.42
N LEU A 23 -4.22 3.40 13.70
CA LEU A 23 -3.62 2.52 12.69
C LEU A 23 -4.69 1.77 11.91
N GLU A 24 -5.68 1.19 12.60
CA GLU A 24 -6.80 0.50 11.96
C GLU A 24 -7.61 1.42 11.04
N TRP A 25 -7.91 2.64 11.50
CA TRP A 25 -8.60 3.63 10.67
C TRP A 25 -7.75 4.06 9.48
N GLN A 26 -6.45 4.28 9.67
CA GLN A 26 -5.54 4.64 8.58
C GLN A 26 -5.53 3.55 7.51
N ASP A 27 -5.33 2.28 7.90
CA ASP A 27 -5.31 1.15 6.97
C ASP A 27 -6.64 0.98 6.23
N THR A 28 -7.75 1.12 6.94
CA THR A 28 -9.10 1.05 6.36
C THR A 28 -9.34 2.17 5.34
N LEU A 29 -8.98 3.41 5.70
CA LEU A 29 -9.16 4.58 4.83
C LEU A 29 -8.22 4.53 3.63
N GLU A 30 -6.98 4.07 3.81
CA GLU A 30 -6.01 3.90 2.73
C GLU A 30 -6.54 2.91 1.70
N PHE A 31 -7.04 1.77 2.17
CA PHE A 31 -7.67 0.75 1.35
C PHE A 31 -8.85 1.30 0.55
N LEU A 32 -9.82 1.95 1.21
CA LEU A 32 -11.00 2.48 0.52
C LEU A 32 -10.67 3.62 -0.45
N CYS A 33 -9.73 4.51 -0.10
CA CYS A 33 -9.31 5.57 -1.00
C CYS A 33 -8.65 5.00 -2.27
N PHE A 34 -7.79 3.99 -2.11
CA PHE A 34 -7.19 3.30 -3.23
C PHE A 34 -8.21 2.57 -4.09
N THR A 35 -9.14 1.83 -3.48
CA THR A 35 -10.19 1.10 -4.20
C THR A 35 -11.07 2.06 -5.00
N LEU A 36 -11.45 3.21 -4.44
CA LEU A 36 -12.21 4.23 -5.18
C LEU A 36 -11.38 4.83 -6.32
N TYR A 37 -10.09 5.09 -6.09
CA TYR A 37 -9.20 5.57 -7.15
C TYR A 37 -9.09 4.56 -8.29
N TYR A 38 -8.93 3.28 -7.97
CA TYR A 38 -8.84 2.20 -8.93
C TYR A 38 -10.07 2.11 -9.84
N THR A 39 -11.28 2.28 -9.28
CA THR A 39 -12.50 2.20 -10.09
C THR A 39 -12.73 3.39 -11.01
N ILE A 40 -12.12 4.55 -10.72
CA ILE A 40 -12.31 5.80 -11.49
C ILE A 40 -11.11 6.13 -12.39
N ALA A 41 -9.94 5.58 -12.14
CA ALA A 41 -8.75 5.78 -12.97
C ALA A 41 -8.88 4.95 -14.26
N GLN A 42 -8.48 5.53 -15.40
CA GLN A 42 -8.38 4.78 -16.67
C GLN A 42 -7.08 3.99 -16.71
N GLU A 43 -5.99 4.63 -16.28
CA GLU A 43 -4.67 4.04 -16.12
C GLU A 43 -4.25 4.28 -14.67
N PRO A 44 -4.31 3.24 -13.82
CA PRO A 44 -3.91 3.37 -12.42
C PRO A 44 -2.44 3.78 -12.35
N ARG A 45 -2.15 4.92 -11.72
CA ARG A 45 -0.78 5.41 -11.50
C ARG A 45 0.08 4.39 -10.73
N TRP A 46 -0.54 3.61 -9.86
CA TRP A 46 0.13 2.60 -9.05
C TRP A 46 -0.23 1.20 -9.54
N PRO A 47 0.76 0.36 -9.90
CA PRO A 47 0.51 -1.01 -10.32
C PRO A 47 0.00 -1.90 -9.17
N CYS A 48 0.22 -1.50 -7.91
CA CYS A 48 -0.33 -2.18 -6.74
C CYS A 48 -0.55 -1.23 -5.54
N TYR A 49 -1.47 -1.63 -4.65
CA TYR A 49 -1.88 -0.92 -3.43
C TYR A 49 -0.72 -0.49 -2.52
N GLN A 50 0.33 -1.31 -2.42
CA GLN A 50 1.39 -1.13 -1.43
C GLN A 50 2.22 0.15 -1.63
N ALA A 51 2.11 0.79 -2.80
CA ALA A 51 2.78 2.04 -3.11
C ALA A 51 1.92 3.30 -2.81
N ALA A 52 0.61 3.16 -2.56
CA ALA A 52 -0.31 4.28 -2.53
C ALA A 52 -0.63 4.70 -1.08
N GLU A 53 0.05 5.72 -0.58
CA GLU A 53 -0.22 6.25 0.77
C GLU A 53 -1.59 6.92 0.88
N LEU A 54 -2.21 6.88 2.06
CA LEU A 54 -3.48 7.56 2.32
C LEU A 54 -3.50 9.01 1.80
N CYS A 55 -2.45 9.79 2.07
CA CYS A 55 -2.38 11.19 1.64
C CYS A 55 -2.26 11.35 0.12
N GLU A 56 -1.59 10.43 -0.57
CA GLU A 56 -1.47 10.47 -2.03
C GLU A 56 -2.79 10.08 -2.69
N CYS A 57 -3.42 8.99 -2.24
CA CYS A 57 -4.75 8.58 -2.70
C CYS A 57 -5.78 9.68 -2.47
N ALA A 58 -5.81 10.27 -1.26
CA ALA A 58 -6.69 11.37 -0.95
C ALA A 58 -6.44 12.58 -1.87
N GLY A 59 -5.18 12.89 -2.18
CA GLY A 59 -4.81 13.94 -3.13
C GLY A 59 -5.34 13.70 -4.54
N GLU A 60 -5.20 12.50 -5.07
CA GLU A 60 -5.74 12.13 -6.39
C GLU A 60 -7.27 12.13 -6.41
N LEU A 61 -7.93 11.65 -5.35
CA LEU A 61 -9.39 11.72 -5.23
C LEU A 61 -9.90 13.16 -5.14
N ILE A 62 -9.19 14.07 -4.44
CA ILE A 62 -9.53 15.50 -4.42
C ILE A 62 -9.41 16.10 -5.82
N LYS A 63 -8.36 15.77 -6.58
CA LYS A 63 -8.25 16.20 -7.99
C LYS A 63 -9.40 15.65 -8.83
N ALA A 64 -9.75 14.37 -8.64
CA ALA A 64 -10.85 13.72 -9.34
C ALA A 64 -12.22 14.34 -9.01
N CYS A 65 -12.43 14.84 -7.78
CA CYS A 65 -13.65 15.56 -7.40
C CYS A 65 -13.83 16.87 -8.18
N ARG A 66 -12.73 17.54 -8.53
CA ARG A 66 -12.72 18.81 -9.26
C ARG A 66 -12.77 18.65 -10.77
N ASN A 67 -12.33 17.50 -11.27
CA ASN A 67 -12.30 17.21 -12.69
C ASN A 67 -13.71 16.94 -13.23
N GLN A 68 -14.30 17.92 -13.92
CA GLN A 68 -15.66 17.84 -14.45
C GLN A 68 -15.85 16.79 -15.55
N SER A 69 -14.78 16.45 -16.27
CA SER A 69 -14.78 15.37 -17.27
C SER A 69 -14.36 14.02 -16.67
N GLY A 70 -14.03 13.97 -15.38
CA GLY A 70 -13.57 12.78 -14.70
C GLY A 70 -14.69 11.78 -14.40
N ARG A 71 -14.31 10.50 -14.24
CA ARG A 71 -15.24 9.40 -13.92
C ARG A 71 -15.92 9.53 -12.55
N LEU A 72 -15.30 10.22 -11.60
CA LEU A 72 -15.91 10.46 -10.29
C LEU A 72 -17.01 11.53 -10.33
N TYR A 73 -16.90 12.50 -11.24
CA TYR A 73 -17.79 13.66 -11.31
C TYR A 73 -19.28 13.32 -11.43
N PRO A 74 -19.72 12.41 -12.34
CA PRO A 74 -21.14 12.07 -12.47
C PRO A 74 -21.69 11.25 -11.29
N LEU A 75 -20.83 10.76 -10.39
CA LEU A 75 -21.23 9.92 -9.26
C LEU A 75 -21.53 10.73 -7.99
N ILE A 76 -21.15 12.02 -7.96
CA ILE A 76 -21.23 12.85 -6.76
C ILE A 76 -22.09 14.08 -7.03
N GLN A 77 -23.12 14.27 -6.20
CA GLN A 77 -23.93 15.48 -6.23
C GLN A 77 -23.08 16.72 -5.89
N PRO A 78 -23.35 17.90 -6.48
CA PRO A 78 -22.54 19.11 -6.27
C PRO A 78 -22.31 19.46 -4.79
N LYS A 79 -23.35 19.34 -3.95
CA LYS A 79 -23.28 19.60 -2.50
C LYS A 79 -22.41 18.58 -1.76
N GLU A 80 -22.34 17.34 -2.23
CA GLU A 80 -21.56 16.28 -1.59
C GLU A 80 -20.07 16.35 -1.94
N ARG A 81 -19.69 16.99 -3.06
CA ARG A 81 -18.29 17.10 -3.51
C ARG A 81 -17.43 17.88 -2.53
N GLY A 82 -17.86 19.08 -2.14
CA GLY A 82 -17.10 19.90 -1.20
C GLY A 82 -16.92 19.21 0.16
N LEU A 83 -17.95 18.47 0.59
CA LEU A 83 -17.89 17.67 1.81
C LEU A 83 -16.93 16.48 1.67
N LEU A 84 -16.94 15.77 0.54
CA LEU A 84 -15.97 14.69 0.29
C LEU A 84 -14.53 15.25 0.27
N GLU A 85 -14.28 16.36 -0.42
CA GLU A 85 -12.96 17.01 -0.43
C GLU A 85 -12.51 17.39 0.98
N SER A 86 -13.40 17.95 1.79
CA SER A 86 -13.12 18.30 3.18
C SER A 86 -12.76 17.07 4.00
N ASN A 87 -13.55 16.00 3.91
CA ASN A 87 -13.30 14.75 4.62
C ASN A 87 -11.95 14.14 4.22
N LEU A 88 -11.63 14.08 2.92
CA LEU A 88 -10.36 13.56 2.39
C LEU A 88 -9.14 14.33 2.91
N ARG A 89 -9.26 15.66 3.08
CA ARG A 89 -8.19 16.46 3.71
C ARG A 89 -8.07 16.18 5.20
N GLN A 90 -9.19 16.05 5.90
CA GLN A 90 -9.18 15.84 7.35
C GLN A 90 -8.68 14.44 7.73
N ILE A 91 -8.98 13.39 6.95
CA ILE A 91 -8.44 12.05 7.25
C ILE A 91 -6.91 11.98 7.14
N CYS A 92 -6.26 12.89 6.41
CA CYS A 92 -4.80 13.00 6.41
C CYS A 92 -4.24 13.35 7.80
N GLN A 93 -5.04 13.96 8.68
CA GLN A 93 -4.66 14.21 10.07
C GLN A 93 -4.58 12.92 10.90
N ILE A 94 -5.29 11.85 10.51
CA ILE A 94 -5.16 10.53 11.14
C ILE A 94 -3.77 9.97 10.81
N ARG A 95 -3.37 9.98 9.54
CA ARG A 95 -2.01 9.58 9.12
C ARG A 95 -0.93 10.41 9.78
N HIS A 96 -1.12 11.71 9.91
CA HIS A 96 -0.18 12.58 10.61
C HIS A 96 -0.02 12.18 12.09
N ALA A 97 -1.13 11.90 12.79
CA ALA A 97 -1.10 11.44 14.18
C ALA A 97 -0.38 10.09 14.33
N VAL A 98 -0.61 9.15 13.41
CA VAL A 98 0.09 7.85 13.38
C VAL A 98 1.58 8.04 13.12
N ALA A 99 1.96 8.75 12.05
CA ALA A 99 3.35 8.89 11.62
C ALA A 99 4.25 9.54 12.67
N HIS A 100 3.71 10.48 13.44
CA HIS A 100 4.45 11.17 14.50
C HIS A 100 4.16 10.64 15.91
N ARG A 101 3.40 9.54 16.03
CA ARG A 101 3.03 8.92 17.31
C ARG A 101 2.47 9.96 18.30
N LEU A 102 1.61 10.85 17.82
CA LEU A 102 1.10 11.97 18.61
C LEU A 102 0.14 11.48 19.70
N PRO A 103 0.28 11.89 20.96
CA PRO A 103 -0.68 11.57 22.01
C PRO A 103 -2.05 12.16 21.66
N GLN A 104 -3.11 11.38 21.91
CA GLN A 104 -4.48 11.77 21.60
C GLN A 104 -5.29 11.98 22.88
N THR A 105 -6.07 13.04 22.92
CA THR A 105 -7.11 13.22 23.94
C THR A 105 -8.38 12.45 23.54
N GLU A 106 -9.21 12.09 24.51
CA GLU A 106 -10.51 11.44 24.27
C GLU A 106 -11.37 12.23 23.26
N ARG A 107 -11.42 13.57 23.42
CA ARG A 107 -12.13 14.45 22.48
C ARG A 107 -11.55 14.36 21.06
N SER A 108 -10.23 14.31 20.91
CA SER A 108 -9.57 14.15 19.60
C SER A 108 -9.94 12.81 18.97
N MET A 109 -9.90 11.73 19.76
CA MET A 109 -10.27 10.39 19.30
C MET A 109 -11.72 10.32 18.86
N CYS A 110 -12.65 10.91 19.61
CA CYS A 110 -14.07 10.97 19.26
C CYS A 110 -14.29 11.69 17.91
N LEU A 111 -13.67 12.86 17.72
CA LEU A 111 -13.76 13.59 16.44
C LEU A 111 -13.19 12.80 15.27
N LYS A 112 -12.04 12.14 15.46
CA LYS A 112 -11.43 11.30 14.42
C LYS A 112 -12.27 10.07 14.10
N LYS A 113 -12.91 9.46 15.11
CA LYS A 113 -13.86 8.36 14.92
C LYS A 113 -15.02 8.77 14.04
N THR A 114 -15.73 9.84 14.41
CA THR A 114 -16.87 10.35 13.63
C THR A 114 -16.48 10.68 12.20
N LEU A 115 -15.31 11.33 12.01
CA LEU A 115 -14.78 11.63 10.69
C LEU A 115 -14.46 10.35 9.89
N ALA A 116 -13.79 9.37 10.50
CA ALA A 116 -13.40 8.12 9.86
C ALA A 116 -14.64 7.34 9.42
N GLU A 117 -15.59 7.12 10.32
CA GLU A 117 -16.85 6.40 10.06
C GLU A 117 -17.64 7.06 8.92
N ALA A 118 -17.85 8.38 9.00
CA ALA A 118 -18.58 9.13 7.96
C ALA A 118 -17.87 9.05 6.59
N THR A 119 -16.54 9.05 6.59
CA THR A 119 -15.73 8.94 5.36
C THR A 119 -15.78 7.52 4.80
N ILE A 120 -15.64 6.50 5.64
CA ILE A 120 -15.73 5.08 5.28
C ILE A 120 -17.07 4.81 4.59
N THR A 121 -18.19 5.16 5.22
CA THR A 121 -19.53 4.95 4.64
C THR A 121 -19.68 5.61 3.28
N ARG A 122 -19.13 6.83 3.13
CA ARG A 122 -19.19 7.56 1.86
C ARG A 122 -18.33 6.93 0.77
N LEU A 123 -17.10 6.55 1.10
CA LEU A 123 -16.20 5.89 0.15
C LEU A 123 -16.79 4.56 -0.31
N GLU A 124 -17.32 3.74 0.58
CA GLU A 124 -17.97 2.47 0.19
C GLU A 124 -19.14 2.68 -0.78
N ARG A 125 -20.00 3.67 -0.50
CA ARG A 125 -21.11 4.03 -1.39
C ARG A 125 -20.61 4.42 -2.78
N LEU A 126 -19.56 5.23 -2.85
CA LEU A 126 -18.98 5.68 -4.12
C LEU A 126 -18.25 4.57 -4.86
N ILE A 127 -17.55 3.68 -4.16
CA ILE A 127 -16.94 2.50 -4.76
C ILE A 127 -18.01 1.65 -5.41
N ARG A 128 -19.11 1.32 -4.71
CA ARG A 128 -20.21 0.54 -5.29
C ARG A 128 -20.83 1.25 -6.51
N ALA A 129 -21.08 2.55 -6.41
CA ALA A 129 -21.64 3.33 -7.52
C ALA A 129 -20.71 3.36 -8.75
N SER A 130 -19.40 3.55 -8.53
CA SER A 130 -18.39 3.55 -9.59
C SER A 130 -18.20 2.16 -10.20
N ALA A 131 -18.06 1.12 -9.38
CA ALA A 131 -17.92 -0.27 -9.80
C ALA A 131 -19.12 -0.72 -10.65
N SER A 132 -20.34 -0.40 -10.21
CA SER A 132 -21.56 -0.67 -10.96
C SER A 132 -21.60 0.07 -12.31
N ARG A 133 -21.30 1.38 -12.31
CA ARG A 133 -21.31 2.22 -13.52
C ARG A 133 -20.27 1.81 -14.56
N TYR A 134 -19.11 1.34 -14.11
CA TYR A 134 -17.98 0.97 -14.97
C TYR A 134 -17.81 -0.54 -15.15
N HIS A 135 -18.80 -1.33 -14.70
CA HIS A 135 -18.83 -2.78 -14.81
C HIS A 135 -17.59 -3.49 -14.23
N ILE A 136 -17.04 -2.96 -13.13
CA ILE A 136 -15.92 -3.54 -12.41
C ILE A 136 -16.47 -4.45 -11.31
N ARG A 137 -16.32 -5.77 -11.46
CA ARG A 137 -16.84 -6.75 -10.49
C ARG A 137 -15.89 -6.98 -9.33
N SER A 138 -14.59 -7.01 -9.62
CA SER A 138 -13.57 -7.30 -8.63
C SER A 138 -12.29 -6.52 -8.88
N MET A 139 -11.42 -6.55 -7.89
CA MET A 139 -10.14 -5.88 -7.90
C MET A 139 -9.07 -6.79 -7.30
N GLU A 140 -7.89 -6.82 -7.93
CA GLU A 140 -6.72 -7.43 -7.33
C GLU A 140 -6.11 -6.50 -6.27
N TRP A 141 -5.88 -7.05 -5.09
CA TRP A 141 -5.32 -6.36 -3.95
C TRP A 141 -4.17 -7.16 -3.34
N TYR A 142 -3.06 -6.50 -3.06
CA TYR A 142 -1.86 -7.16 -2.55
C TYR A 142 -1.69 -6.83 -1.06
N PRO A 143 -2.17 -7.69 -0.14
CA PRO A 143 -2.07 -7.42 1.30
C PRO A 143 -0.61 -7.27 1.71
N VAL A 144 -0.35 -6.45 2.73
CA VAL A 144 0.98 -6.37 3.33
C VAL A 144 1.16 -7.61 4.21
N ALA A 145 1.58 -8.72 3.60
CA ALA A 145 1.98 -9.89 4.37
C ALA A 145 3.24 -9.54 5.18
N ALA A 146 3.18 -9.75 6.50
CA ALA A 146 4.29 -9.50 7.43
C ALA A 146 5.46 -10.50 7.27
N SER A 147 5.36 -11.48 6.36
CA SER A 147 6.38 -12.54 6.21
C SER A 147 7.34 -12.30 5.03
N ARG A 148 8.60 -12.11 5.42
CA ARG A 148 9.83 -11.78 4.69
C ARG A 148 10.14 -12.33 3.29
N GLU A 149 9.49 -13.35 2.73
CA GLU A 149 10.11 -14.04 1.57
C GLU A 149 9.15 -14.82 0.65
N GLN A 150 7.84 -14.81 0.90
CA GLN A 150 6.89 -15.54 0.06
C GLN A 150 6.13 -14.57 -0.84
N ASN A 151 6.17 -14.87 -2.14
CA ASN A 151 5.40 -14.26 -3.23
C ASN A 151 4.16 -13.52 -2.72
N CYS A 152 4.13 -12.19 -2.90
CA CYS A 152 2.94 -11.39 -2.59
C CYS A 152 1.78 -11.89 -3.46
N GLN A 153 0.99 -12.83 -2.96
CA GLN A 153 -0.16 -13.34 -3.69
C GLN A 153 -1.20 -12.23 -3.76
N ALA A 154 -1.63 -11.96 -4.99
CA ALA A 154 -2.77 -11.10 -5.24
C ALA A 154 -4.01 -11.74 -4.61
N VAL A 155 -4.77 -10.93 -3.90
CA VAL A 155 -6.05 -11.31 -3.30
C VAL A 155 -7.15 -10.58 -4.06
N THR A 156 -8.12 -11.33 -4.56
CA THR A 156 -9.26 -10.74 -5.25
C THR A 156 -10.30 -10.25 -4.23
N ILE A 157 -10.75 -9.01 -4.42
CA ILE A 157 -11.84 -8.40 -3.63
C ILE A 157 -13.01 -8.14 -4.55
N GLU A 158 -14.17 -8.69 -4.19
CA GLU A 158 -15.45 -8.44 -4.87
C GLU A 158 -15.99 -7.05 -4.49
N LEU A 159 -16.38 -6.27 -5.49
CA LEU A 159 -16.89 -4.89 -5.33
C LEU A 159 -18.41 -4.80 -5.47
N ASP A 160 -19.05 -5.87 -5.95
CA ASP A 160 -20.50 -6.02 -6.16
C ASP A 160 -21.24 -6.62 -4.96
N GLY A 161 -20.54 -6.93 -3.87
CA GLY A 161 -21.10 -7.45 -2.62
C GLY A 161 -21.68 -6.39 -1.65
N PRO A 162 -22.22 -6.84 -0.49
CA PRO A 162 -22.89 -5.95 0.47
C PRO A 162 -21.94 -5.02 1.24
N SER A 163 -20.69 -5.45 1.50
CA SER A 163 -19.68 -4.67 2.23
C SER A 163 -18.28 -4.96 1.69
N ILE A 164 -17.58 -3.90 1.28
CA ILE A 164 -16.24 -4.01 0.67
C ILE A 164 -15.23 -4.34 1.77
N LEU A 165 -15.41 -3.78 2.96
CA LEU A 165 -14.59 -4.11 4.13
C LEU A 165 -14.78 -5.57 4.58
N SER A 166 -16.01 -6.09 4.51
CA SER A 166 -16.27 -7.51 4.81
C SER A 166 -15.65 -8.42 3.76
N ALA A 167 -15.72 -8.06 2.47
CA ALA A 167 -15.02 -8.78 1.41
C ALA A 167 -13.51 -8.80 1.65
N ARG A 168 -12.91 -7.65 2.00
CA ARG A 168 -11.49 -7.55 2.38
C ARG A 168 -11.15 -8.48 3.55
N GLN A 169 -11.94 -8.45 4.63
CA GLN A 169 -11.69 -9.25 5.84
C GLN A 169 -11.79 -10.76 5.56
N MET A 170 -12.77 -11.17 4.76
CA MET A 170 -12.93 -12.56 4.33
C MET A 170 -11.73 -13.03 3.51
N SER A 171 -11.27 -12.22 2.57
CA SER A 171 -10.13 -12.60 1.73
C SER A 171 -8.81 -12.63 2.52
N LEU A 172 -8.62 -11.72 3.49
CA LEU A 172 -7.50 -11.79 4.44
C LEU A 172 -7.54 -13.04 5.32
N GLY A 173 -8.72 -13.41 5.81
CA GLY A 173 -8.91 -14.61 6.63
C GLY A 173 -8.54 -15.90 5.88
N ARG A 174 -8.97 -16.02 4.61
CA ARG A 174 -8.62 -17.15 3.74
C ARG A 174 -7.11 -17.23 3.51
N HIS A 175 -6.49 -16.11 3.13
CA HIS A 175 -5.04 -16.06 2.89
C HIS A 175 -4.23 -16.44 4.15
N THR A 176 -4.68 -16.04 5.34
CA THR A 176 -4.00 -16.39 6.60
C THR A 176 -4.18 -17.87 6.94
N ALA A 177 -5.38 -18.42 6.73
CA ALA A 177 -5.66 -19.84 6.94
C ALA A 177 -4.84 -20.73 5.99
N GLU A 178 -4.73 -20.35 4.71
CA GLU A 178 -3.93 -21.05 3.70
C GLU A 178 -2.44 -21.03 4.05
N ALA A 179 -1.90 -19.87 4.44
CA ALA A 179 -0.51 -19.76 4.87
C ALA A 179 -0.22 -20.62 6.13
N THR A 180 -1.17 -20.70 7.06
CA THR A 180 -1.04 -21.51 8.28
C THR A 180 -1.12 -23.01 7.97
N ALA A 181 -2.03 -23.42 7.09
CA ALA A 181 -2.15 -24.81 6.66
C ALA A 181 -0.90 -25.32 5.93
N LEU A 182 -0.26 -24.47 5.11
CA LEU A 182 1.00 -24.80 4.45
C LEU A 182 2.14 -25.04 5.45
N ARG A 183 2.26 -24.18 6.48
CA ARG A 183 3.28 -24.36 7.53
C ARG A 183 3.06 -25.61 8.37
N ALA A 184 1.82 -25.92 8.74
CA ALA A 184 1.49 -27.14 9.48
C ALA A 184 1.80 -28.42 8.67
N SER A 185 1.64 -28.38 7.34
CA SER A 185 2.00 -29.47 6.42
C SER A 185 3.52 -29.68 6.31
N GLU A 186 4.30 -28.59 6.38
CA GLU A 186 5.77 -28.64 6.37
C GLU A 186 6.36 -29.14 7.70
N GLU A 187 5.80 -28.73 8.84
CA GLU A 187 6.25 -29.17 10.17
C GLU A 187 5.84 -30.62 10.49
N GLY A 188 4.77 -31.13 9.87
CA GLY A 188 4.30 -32.51 10.02
C GLY A 188 5.23 -33.60 9.45
N ARG A 189 6.26 -33.26 8.67
CA ARG A 189 7.24 -34.24 8.14
C ARG A 189 8.47 -34.44 9.03
N GLY A 190 8.60 -33.71 10.15
CA GLY A 190 9.82 -33.70 10.97
C GLY A 190 9.77 -34.42 12.33
N GLN A 191 8.59 -34.76 12.87
CA GLN A 191 8.50 -35.19 14.28
C GLN A 191 7.51 -36.35 14.54
N GLU A 192 7.53 -37.39 13.71
CA GLU A 192 7.07 -38.72 14.13
C GLU A 192 8.25 -39.55 14.64
N LYS A 193 8.67 -39.30 15.88
CA LYS A 193 9.26 -40.29 16.82
C LYS A 193 9.68 -39.58 18.10
N HIS A 194 9.25 -40.15 19.22
CA HIS A 194 9.43 -39.68 20.60
C HIS A 194 8.44 -38.60 21.06
N SER A 195 7.33 -39.05 21.64
CA SER A 195 7.02 -38.76 23.06
C SER A 195 5.71 -39.44 23.50
N LYS A 196 5.77 -40.76 23.73
CA LYS A 196 4.77 -41.48 24.54
C LYS A 196 5.45 -42.05 25.78
N LYS A 197 5.80 -41.19 26.74
CA LYS A 197 6.07 -41.57 28.15
C LYS A 197 6.45 -40.33 28.97
N LYS A 198 5.47 -39.70 29.61
CA LYS A 198 5.56 -39.07 30.95
C LYS A 198 4.34 -38.15 31.19
N GLU A 199 3.14 -38.73 31.14
CA GLU A 199 1.98 -38.15 31.81
C GLU A 199 1.44 -39.17 32.79
N LYS A 200 2.02 -39.14 33.99
CA LYS A 200 1.38 -39.58 35.22
C LYS A 200 2.30 -39.16 36.35
N LYS A 201 1.72 -38.52 37.36
CA LYS A 201 2.30 -38.22 38.68
C LYS A 201 2.91 -36.82 38.85
N LYS A 202 2.06 -35.79 38.86
CA LYS A 202 2.19 -34.65 39.80
C LYS A 202 0.92 -33.80 39.84
N GLU A 203 -0.15 -34.38 40.38
CA GLU A 203 -1.34 -33.65 40.77
C GLU A 203 -1.67 -34.05 42.21
N LYS A 204 -1.21 -33.22 43.15
CA LYS A 204 -1.70 -33.07 44.54
C LYS A 204 -0.63 -32.35 45.37
N ASN A 205 -0.78 -31.03 45.44
CA ASN A 205 -0.42 -30.13 46.54
C ASN A 205 0.06 -28.80 45.98
N GLN A 206 -0.88 -27.86 45.78
CA GLN A 206 -0.68 -26.42 45.99
C GLN A 206 -2.01 -25.73 45.74
N ASN A 207 -2.93 -25.88 46.69
CA ASN A 207 -4.13 -25.07 46.78
C ASN A 207 -3.95 -24.22 48.05
N CYS A 208 -3.73 -22.91 47.87
CA CYS A 208 -3.78 -21.79 48.85
C CYS A 208 -2.84 -20.60 48.53
N GLN A 209 -2.22 -20.51 47.33
CA GLN A 209 -1.53 -19.30 46.85
C GLN A 209 -1.76 -19.05 45.34
N GLN A 210 -2.94 -19.44 44.82
CA GLN A 210 -3.20 -19.45 43.38
C GLN A 210 -3.71 -18.12 42.81
N ASP A 211 -4.41 -17.28 43.59
CA ASP A 211 -5.00 -16.06 43.02
C ASP A 211 -3.97 -14.96 42.70
N GLU A 212 -3.00 -14.68 43.57
CA GLU A 212 -1.94 -13.68 43.26
C GLU A 212 -0.95 -14.15 42.17
N ARG A 213 -0.78 -15.47 42.00
CA ARG A 213 0.10 -16.01 40.94
C ARG A 213 -0.59 -16.09 39.59
N LEU A 214 -1.90 -16.26 39.54
CA LEU A 214 -2.65 -16.20 38.28
C LEU A 214 -2.65 -14.79 37.71
N GLU A 215 -2.86 -13.77 38.55
CA GLU A 215 -2.84 -12.36 38.11
C GLU A 215 -1.47 -11.93 37.56
N GLN A 216 -0.36 -12.31 38.21
CA GLN A 216 0.99 -12.00 37.71
C GLN A 216 1.33 -12.74 36.42
N VAL A 217 0.78 -13.93 36.18
CA VAL A 217 0.99 -14.69 34.95
C VAL A 217 0.18 -14.09 33.80
N THR A 218 -1.04 -13.62 34.04
CA THR A 218 -1.84 -12.91 33.04
C THR A 218 -1.22 -11.56 32.67
N GLU A 219 -0.75 -10.79 33.66
CA GLU A 219 -0.15 -9.48 33.42
C GLU A 219 1.17 -9.61 32.62
N LYS A 220 2.02 -10.60 32.96
CA LYS A 220 3.23 -10.89 32.19
C LYS A 220 2.91 -11.34 30.76
N HIS A 221 1.85 -12.15 30.58
CA HIS A 221 1.44 -12.60 29.26
C HIS A 221 0.90 -11.47 28.38
N GLU A 222 0.19 -10.50 28.98
CA GLU A 222 -0.26 -9.31 28.28
C GLU A 222 0.89 -8.38 27.89
N ILE A 223 1.87 -8.19 28.77
CA ILE A 223 3.09 -7.42 28.47
C ILE A 223 3.86 -8.07 27.31
N ASP A 224 4.06 -9.38 27.33
CA ASP A 224 4.75 -10.11 26.25
C ASP A 224 3.96 -10.02 24.93
N ARG A 225 2.62 -10.08 24.99
CA ARG A 225 1.76 -9.92 23.81
C ARG A 225 1.89 -8.52 23.21
N HIS A 226 1.90 -7.47 24.05
CA HIS A 226 2.08 -6.09 23.62
C HIS A 226 3.49 -5.81 23.08
N HIS A 227 4.53 -6.38 23.70
CA HIS A 227 5.90 -6.25 23.22
C HIS A 227 6.06 -6.86 21.82
N ASN A 228 5.52 -8.07 21.62
CA ASN A 228 5.49 -8.71 20.31
C ASN A 228 4.73 -7.85 19.29
N GLN A 229 3.62 -7.24 19.68
CA GLN A 229 2.85 -6.33 18.81
C GLN A 229 3.69 -5.13 18.34
N LEU A 230 4.44 -4.50 19.24
CA LEU A 230 5.34 -3.39 18.91
C LEU A 230 6.47 -3.83 17.97
N GLU A 231 7.05 -5.00 18.19
CA GLU A 231 8.05 -5.55 17.27
C GLU A 231 7.46 -5.79 15.88
N PHE A 232 6.24 -6.34 15.79
CA PHE A 232 5.56 -6.53 14.51
C PHE A 232 5.27 -5.20 13.81
N GLU A 233 4.89 -4.16 14.54
CA GLU A 233 4.65 -2.82 13.98
C GLU A 233 5.94 -2.16 13.48
N ASP A 234 7.02 -2.20 14.25
CA ASP A 234 8.31 -1.66 13.83
C ASP A 234 8.86 -2.42 12.61
N ILE A 235 8.69 -3.75 12.56
CA ILE A 235 9.00 -4.57 11.38
C ILE A 235 8.13 -4.16 10.19
N ALA A 236 6.83 -3.90 10.38
CA ALA A 236 5.94 -3.49 9.31
C ALA A 236 6.31 -2.11 8.75
N ILE A 237 6.63 -1.15 9.63
CA ILE A 237 7.10 0.19 9.24
C ILE A 237 8.43 0.07 8.49
N TYR A 238 9.38 -0.70 9.00
CA TYR A 238 10.67 -0.94 8.35
C TYR A 238 10.50 -1.55 6.96
N ASN A 239 9.66 -2.57 6.82
CA ASN A 239 9.38 -3.22 5.54
C ASN A 239 8.71 -2.24 4.56
N ARG A 240 7.79 -1.39 5.04
CA ARG A 240 7.16 -0.35 4.21
C ARG A 240 8.19 0.67 3.71
N LEU A 241 9.08 1.14 4.57
CA LEU A 241 10.17 2.06 4.21
C LEU A 241 11.14 1.42 3.22
N ARG A 242 11.52 0.16 3.45
CA ARG A 242 12.39 -0.60 2.54
C ARG A 242 11.80 -0.72 1.13
N ARG A 243 10.53 -1.10 1.01
CA ARG A 243 9.85 -1.21 -0.29
C ARG A 243 9.78 0.13 -1.01
N ARG A 244 9.60 1.25 -0.29
CA ARG A 244 9.67 2.59 -0.88
C ARG A 244 11.05 2.91 -1.43
N LEU A 245 12.10 2.56 -0.69
CA LEU A 245 13.47 2.73 -1.14
C LEU A 245 13.72 1.94 -2.43
N GLU A 246 13.30 0.67 -2.48
CA GLU A 246 13.41 -0.19 -3.67
C GLU A 246 12.60 0.37 -4.86
N HIS A 247 11.38 0.86 -4.61
CA HIS A 247 10.56 1.50 -5.65
C HIS A 247 11.23 2.78 -6.20
N LEU A 248 11.72 3.65 -5.32
CA LEU A 248 12.42 4.87 -5.73
C LEU A 248 13.68 4.56 -6.53
N GLN A 249 14.45 3.54 -6.13
CA GLN A 249 15.60 3.06 -6.89
C GLN A 249 15.20 2.58 -8.28
N ASN A 250 14.11 1.82 -8.41
CA ASN A 250 13.60 1.37 -9.69
C ASN A 250 13.13 2.54 -10.58
N VAL A 251 12.46 3.55 -10.01
CA VAL A 251 12.07 4.76 -10.74
C VAL A 251 13.29 5.52 -11.24
N LEU A 252 14.31 5.70 -10.40
CA LEU A 252 15.56 6.35 -10.79
C LEU A 252 16.28 5.56 -11.89
N ALA A 253 16.33 4.23 -11.80
CA ALA A 253 16.91 3.38 -12.84
C ALA A 253 16.16 3.50 -14.17
N THR A 254 14.83 3.54 -14.16
CA THR A 254 14.02 3.74 -15.36
C THR A 254 14.27 5.13 -15.97
N ARG A 255 14.35 6.18 -15.14
CA ARG A 255 14.67 7.54 -15.59
C ARG A 255 16.07 7.63 -16.19
N ALA A 256 17.05 6.93 -15.62
CA ALA A 256 18.41 6.87 -16.17
C ALA A 256 18.42 6.22 -17.57
N ARG A 257 17.70 5.11 -17.77
CA ARG A 257 17.56 4.48 -19.09
C ARG A 257 16.89 5.40 -20.11
N GLN A 258 15.83 6.11 -19.71
CA GLN A 258 15.17 7.09 -20.58
C GLN A 258 16.12 8.23 -20.99
N LEU A 259 16.93 8.73 -20.05
CA LEU A 259 17.93 9.75 -20.34
C LEU A 259 19.00 9.24 -21.31
N GLU A 260 19.45 8.00 -21.16
CA GLU A 260 20.41 7.38 -22.08
C GLU A 260 19.83 7.25 -23.49
N GLN A 261 18.56 6.84 -23.62
CA GLN A 261 17.85 6.79 -24.91
C GLN A 261 17.76 8.19 -25.56
N ILE A 262 17.41 9.22 -24.79
CA ILE A 262 17.36 10.61 -25.28
C ILE A 262 18.74 11.09 -25.73
N GLN A 263 19.80 10.78 -24.96
CA GLN A 263 21.16 11.14 -25.33
C GLN A 263 21.62 10.42 -26.60
N GLN A 264 21.24 9.15 -26.76
CA GLN A 264 21.54 8.39 -27.98
C GLN A 264 20.81 8.97 -29.19
N ALA A 265 19.52 9.28 -29.06
CA ALA A 265 18.75 9.95 -30.11
C ALA A 265 19.38 11.29 -30.51
N LYS A 266 19.80 12.10 -29.54
CA LYS A 266 20.50 13.37 -29.79
C LYS A 266 21.82 13.18 -30.55
N ARG A 267 22.62 12.17 -30.21
CA ARG A 267 23.87 11.86 -30.94
C ARG A 267 23.59 11.49 -32.40
N TYR A 268 22.51 10.75 -32.65
CA TYR A 268 22.10 10.41 -34.01
C TYR A 268 21.62 11.64 -34.79
N GLU A 269 20.86 12.53 -34.16
CA GLU A 269 20.45 13.80 -34.75
C GLU A 269 21.66 14.65 -35.13
N GLU A 270 22.63 14.82 -34.22
CA GLU A 270 23.88 15.55 -34.48
C GLU A 270 24.69 14.91 -35.62
N PHE A 271 24.72 13.59 -35.72
CA PHE A 271 25.38 12.88 -36.82
C PHE A 271 24.66 13.11 -38.16
N ALA A 272 23.33 13.02 -38.18
CA ALA A 272 22.52 13.27 -39.38
C ALA A 272 22.69 14.71 -39.88
N LEU A 273 22.69 15.69 -38.97
CA LEU A 273 22.95 17.09 -39.32
C LEU A 273 24.34 17.28 -39.92
N ARG A 274 25.37 16.62 -39.38
CA ARG A 274 26.73 16.67 -39.95
C ARG A 274 26.78 16.11 -41.38
N GLN A 275 26.11 14.99 -41.64
CA GLN A 275 26.03 14.40 -42.99
C GLN A 275 25.38 15.38 -43.97
N LEU A 276 24.26 16.02 -43.57
CA LEU A 276 23.59 17.02 -44.39
C LEU A 276 24.47 18.24 -44.69
N THR A 277 25.23 18.73 -43.69
CA THR A 277 26.15 19.85 -43.90
C THR A 277 27.31 19.50 -44.85
N CYS A 278 27.84 18.28 -44.78
CA CYS A 278 28.89 17.82 -45.70
C CYS A 278 28.38 17.80 -47.16
N ILE A 279 27.17 17.29 -47.39
CA ILE A 279 26.54 17.25 -48.72
C ILE A 279 26.31 18.66 -49.27
N SER A 280 25.82 19.58 -48.43
CA SER A 280 25.62 20.98 -48.83
C SER A 280 26.91 21.68 -49.24
N SER A 281 28.05 21.30 -48.65
CA SER A 281 29.36 21.89 -48.99
C SER A 281 30.00 21.33 -50.27
N GLN A 282 29.49 20.21 -50.78
CA GLN A 282 29.99 19.53 -51.99
C GLN A 282 29.12 19.79 -53.23
N GLY A 283 27.99 20.47 -53.07
CA GLY A 283 26.94 20.64 -54.07
C GLY A 283 27.19 21.64 -55.19
N ASP A 284 28.36 22.29 -55.26
CA ASP A 284 28.66 23.23 -56.36
C ASP A 284 29.22 22.55 -57.62
N ASN A 285 29.44 21.22 -57.65
CA ASN A 285 30.15 20.64 -58.79
C ASN A 285 29.71 19.28 -59.38
N ASP A 286 28.66 18.59 -58.93
CA ASP A 286 27.97 17.59 -59.78
C ASP A 286 26.72 17.02 -59.07
N GLY A 287 25.66 16.80 -59.85
CA GLY A 287 24.31 16.52 -59.37
C GLY A 287 24.20 15.44 -58.29
N VAL A 288 23.68 15.83 -57.12
CA VAL A 288 23.37 14.92 -56.02
C VAL A 288 22.40 13.85 -56.52
N SER A 289 22.86 12.59 -56.54
CA SER A 289 22.07 11.44 -56.99
C SER A 289 20.79 11.29 -56.16
N LEU A 290 19.66 11.21 -56.86
CA LEU A 290 18.33 10.98 -56.29
C LEU A 290 18.28 9.75 -55.36
N GLY A 291 19.14 8.75 -55.61
CA GLY A 291 19.29 7.57 -54.77
C GLY A 291 19.82 7.86 -53.38
N PHE A 292 20.65 8.90 -53.22
CA PHE A 292 21.17 9.31 -51.92
C PHE A 292 20.07 9.97 -51.07
N ILE A 293 19.25 10.82 -51.68
CA ILE A 293 18.09 11.45 -51.02
C ILE A 293 17.10 10.38 -50.56
N LEU A 294 16.84 9.38 -51.41
CA LEU A 294 15.96 8.26 -51.08
C LEU A 294 16.51 7.42 -49.92
N ALA A 295 17.81 7.15 -49.89
CA ALA A 295 18.46 6.42 -48.80
C ALA A 295 18.34 7.16 -47.46
N VAL A 296 18.53 8.49 -47.45
CA VAL A 296 18.36 9.30 -46.24
C VAL A 296 16.91 9.29 -45.76
N LEU A 297 15.92 9.38 -46.67
CA LEU A 297 14.51 9.31 -46.30
C LEU A 297 14.10 7.93 -45.75
N VAL A 298 14.61 6.84 -46.34
CA VAL A 298 14.34 5.49 -45.85
C VAL A 298 14.93 5.28 -44.45
N VAL A 299 16.18 5.72 -44.21
CA VAL A 299 16.79 5.63 -42.87
C VAL A 299 16.04 6.49 -41.85
N SER A 300 15.63 7.70 -42.25
CA SER A 300 14.81 8.58 -41.41
C SER A 300 13.46 7.94 -41.05
N ALA A 301 12.79 7.32 -42.03
CA ALA A 301 11.51 6.66 -41.82
C ALA A 301 11.63 5.41 -40.93
N SER A 302 12.68 4.60 -41.11
CA SER A 302 12.94 3.44 -40.26
C SER A 302 13.25 3.83 -38.81
N LEU A 303 13.86 4.99 -38.59
CA LEU A 303 14.13 5.52 -37.24
C LEU A 303 12.85 5.95 -36.51
N VAL A 304 11.86 6.50 -37.22
CA VAL A 304 10.55 6.86 -36.64
C VAL A 304 9.77 5.62 -36.19
N PHE A 305 10.01 4.46 -36.78
CA PHE A 305 9.38 3.20 -36.37
C PHE A 305 10.15 2.43 -35.28
N TYR A 306 11.41 2.77 -35.03
CA TYR A 306 12.25 2.07 -34.07
C TYR A 306 12.23 2.70 -32.66
N PHE A 307 11.81 3.96 -32.54
CA PHE A 307 11.67 4.71 -31.30
C PHE A 307 10.19 4.98 -30.98
#